data_AF-A0A820CYC5-F1
#
_entry.id   AF-A0A820CYC5-F1
#
_cell.length_a   1.000
_cell.length_b   1.000
_cell.length_c   1.000
_cell.angle_alpha   90.00
_cell.angle_beta   90.00
_cell.angle_gamma   90.00
#
_symmetry.space_group_name_H-M   'P 1'
#
loop_
_entity.id
_entity.type
_entity.pdbx_description
1 polymer ?
#
loop_
_entity_poly.entity_id
_entity_poly.type
_entity_poly.pdbx_seq_one_letter_code
_entity_poly.pdbx_strand_id
1 'polypeptide(L)'
;MQIIEEAYQQGKPEVLLDKYRIDLKEFIQFNRTNSSKQRPVRRQIGCKIQECLREERFNSPLLRTSTPSYGNALAWCPFLTEWLKSSAGKKAVLDFPSAIDACIDGILQEAVKSQSDSVTEAQWMVEQLRSCKMKPRRETSNV
;
A
#
# COMPACT_ATOMS: atom_id res chain seq x y z
N MET A 1 3.84 3.72 18.38
CA MET A 1 3.50 5.10 18.79
C MET A 1 2.91 5.05 20.19
N GLN A 2 3.74 5.19 21.24
CA GLN A 2 3.29 5.09 22.63
C GLN A 2 2.77 6.42 23.19
N ILE A 3 3.37 7.55 22.80
CA ILE A 3 3.09 8.88 23.38
C ILE A 3 1.62 9.32 23.27
N ILE A 4 0.97 9.10 22.11
CA ILE A 4 -0.44 9.49 21.92
C ILE A 4 -1.35 8.60 22.75
N GLU A 5 -1.10 7.30 22.75
CA GLU A 5 -1.92 6.32 23.47
C GLU A 5 -1.80 6.51 24.98
N GLU A 6 -0.59 6.74 25.49
CA GLU A 6 -0.36 7.07 26.91
C GLU A 6 -1.08 8.35 27.33
N ALA A 7 -1.00 9.40 26.51
CA ALA A 7 -1.69 10.66 26.82
C ALA A 7 -3.21 10.50 26.80
N TYR A 8 -3.74 9.70 25.87
CA TYR A 8 -5.15 9.34 25.82
C TYR A 8 -5.58 8.55 27.07
N GLN A 9 -4.82 7.53 27.46
CA GLN A 9 -5.07 6.74 28.66
C GLN A 9 -4.98 7.57 29.95
N GLN A 10 -4.13 8.60 29.97
CA GLN A 10 -3.98 9.55 31.07
C GLN A 10 -5.05 10.66 31.06
N GLY A 11 -5.98 10.67 30.09
CA GLY A 11 -7.04 11.68 30.00
C GLY A 11 -6.52 13.08 29.70
N LYS A 12 -5.35 13.20 29.06
CA LYS A 12 -4.81 14.51 28.67
C LYS A 12 -5.67 15.12 27.56
N PRO A 13 -5.89 16.45 27.57
CA PRO A 13 -6.69 17.11 26.55
C PRO A 13 -5.99 17.16 25.18
N GLU A 14 -4.66 17.24 25.17
CA GLU A 14 -3.88 17.36 23.94
C GLU A 14 -2.51 16.68 24.04
N VAL A 15 -1.93 16.42 22.87
CA VAL A 15 -0.58 15.87 22.71
C VAL A 15 0.23 16.76 21.79
N LEU A 16 1.38 17.22 22.27
CA LEU A 16 2.33 17.98 21.47
C LEU A 16 3.35 17.04 20.81
N LEU A 17 3.41 17.11 19.49
CA LEU A 17 4.44 16.53 18.64
C LEU A 17 5.25 17.67 18.01
N ASP A 18 6.39 17.36 17.39
CA ASP A 18 7.32 18.38 16.86
C ASP A 18 6.61 19.49 16.07
N LYS A 19 5.95 19.11 14.96
CA LYS A 19 5.26 20.03 14.03
C LYS A 19 3.75 20.04 14.20
N TYR A 20 3.20 19.20 15.08
CA TYR A 20 1.77 18.96 15.17
C TYR A 20 1.30 18.98 16.62
N ARG A 21 0.08 19.44 16.86
CA ARG A 21 -0.64 19.16 18.10
C ARG A 21 -1.84 18.30 17.78
N ILE A 22 -2.18 17.38 18.65
CA ILE A 22 -3.37 16.54 18.52
C ILE A 22 -4.28 16.88 19.69
N ASP A 23 -5.46 17.38 19.37
CA ASP A 23 -6.55 17.52 20.32
C ASP A 23 -7.22 16.14 20.47
N LEU A 24 -7.18 15.60 21.68
CA LEU A 24 -7.75 14.28 21.97
C LEU A 24 -9.23 14.35 22.37
N LYS A 25 -9.78 15.54 22.61
CA LYS A 25 -11.22 15.74 22.85
C LYS A 25 -11.99 15.76 21.54
N GLU A 26 -11.52 16.59 20.62
CA GLU A 26 -12.14 16.75 19.29
C GLU A 26 -11.61 15.72 18.29
N PHE A 27 -10.56 14.99 18.64
CA PHE A 27 -9.84 14.06 17.77
C PHE A 27 -9.36 14.72 16.46
N ILE A 28 -8.73 15.89 16.58
CA ILE A 28 -8.20 16.66 15.45
C ILE A 28 -6.70 16.90 15.62
N GLN A 29 -5.94 16.63 14.57
CA GLN A 29 -4.54 17.01 14.45
C GLN A 29 -4.43 18.37 13.75
N PHE A 30 -3.68 19.29 14.36
CA PHE A 30 -3.36 20.60 13.81
C PHE A 30 -1.86 20.68 13.51
N ASN A 31 -1.50 21.32 12.40
CA ASN A 31 -0.13 21.76 12.20
C ASN A 31 0.15 23.02 13.05
N ARG A 32 1.25 23.02 13.81
CA ARG A 32 1.59 24.11 14.75
C ARG A 32 1.93 25.42 14.05
N THR A 33 2.43 25.36 12.81
CA THR A 33 2.76 26.56 12.03
C THR A 33 1.63 27.00 11.11
N ASN A 34 0.62 26.15 10.90
CA ASN A 34 -0.51 26.46 10.03
C ASN A 34 -1.81 25.82 10.54
N SER A 35 -2.64 26.63 11.20
CA SER A 35 -3.91 26.21 11.79
C SER A 35 -4.98 25.81 10.78
N SER A 36 -4.85 26.17 9.49
CA SER A 36 -5.79 25.70 8.46
C SER A 36 -5.50 24.26 8.01
N LYS A 37 -4.30 23.75 8.30
CA LYS A 37 -3.93 22.36 8.01
C LYS A 37 -4.33 21.46 9.17
N GLN A 38 -5.61 21.09 9.17
CA GLN A 38 -6.22 20.19 10.15
C GLN A 38 -6.51 18.82 9.53
N ARG A 39 -6.43 17.77 10.34
CA ARG A 39 -6.79 16.41 9.93
C ARG A 39 -7.53 15.69 11.05
N PRO A 40 -8.61 14.95 10.75
CA PRO A 40 -9.25 14.11 11.75
C PRO A 40 -8.34 12.96 12.15
N VAL A 41 -8.41 12.57 13.41
CA VAL A 41 -7.72 11.43 14.01
C VAL A 41 -8.78 10.50 14.58
N ARG A 42 -8.50 9.20 14.69
CA ARG A 42 -9.39 8.27 15.40
C ARG A 42 -8.56 7.24 16.14
N ARG A 43 -9.05 6.80 17.29
CA ARG A 43 -8.49 5.67 18.03
C ARG A 43 -9.25 4.41 17.65
N GLN A 44 -8.55 3.41 17.13
CA GLN A 44 -9.13 2.13 16.71
C GLN A 44 -8.46 0.99 17.46
N ILE A 45 -9.22 0.24 18.25
CA ILE A 45 -8.74 -0.96 18.96
C ILE A 45 -9.33 -2.19 18.25
N GLY A 46 -8.52 -2.86 17.43
CA GLY A 46 -8.88 -4.15 16.83
C GLY A 46 -9.94 -4.12 15.71
N CYS A 47 -9.92 -5.19 14.92
CA CYS A 47 -10.69 -5.55 13.72
C CYS A 47 -10.46 -4.77 12.40
N LYS A 48 -9.51 -5.32 11.61
CA LYS A 48 -9.41 -5.63 10.17
C LYS A 48 -10.20 -4.93 9.04
N ILE A 49 -11.09 -3.96 9.26
CA ILE A 49 -11.83 -3.35 8.14
C ILE A 49 -11.92 -1.84 8.31
N GLN A 50 -11.07 -1.10 7.58
CA GLN A 50 -11.43 0.09 6.77
C GLN A 50 -10.20 0.90 6.37
N GLU A 51 -10.10 1.10 5.05
CA GLU A 51 -9.44 2.17 4.30
C GLU A 51 -8.19 2.78 4.92
N CYS A 52 -7.04 2.42 4.34
CA CYS A 52 -5.81 3.14 4.57
C CYS A 52 -6.02 4.63 4.24
N LEU A 53 -6.09 5.49 5.25
CA LEU A 53 -6.12 6.97 5.15
C LEU A 53 -4.85 7.59 4.50
N ARG A 54 -4.06 6.77 3.80
CA ARG A 54 -2.78 7.08 3.18
C ARG A 54 -2.71 6.67 1.71
N GLU A 55 -3.85 6.46 1.04
CA GLU A 55 -3.89 6.23 -0.41
C GLU A 55 -3.11 7.28 -1.20
N GLU A 56 -3.05 8.53 -0.73
CA GLU A 56 -2.26 9.59 -1.38
C GLU A 56 -0.75 9.31 -1.46
N ARG A 57 -0.18 8.46 -0.58
CA ARG A 57 1.21 8.01 -0.70
C ARG A 57 1.38 6.89 -1.74
N PHE A 58 0.29 6.25 -2.14
CA PHE A 58 0.22 5.22 -3.17
C PHE A 58 -0.31 5.74 -4.50
N ASN A 59 -0.56 7.06 -4.62
CA ASN A 59 -0.70 7.72 -5.92
C ASN A 59 0.64 7.60 -6.66
N SER A 60 0.78 6.47 -7.35
CA SER A 60 1.83 6.27 -8.33
C SER A 60 1.69 7.39 -9.36
N PRO A 61 2.79 8.06 -9.75
CA PRO A 61 2.70 9.06 -10.80
C PRO A 61 2.08 8.41 -12.04
N LEU A 62 1.14 9.12 -12.68
CA LEU A 62 0.55 8.73 -13.96
C LEU A 62 1.69 8.24 -14.87
N LEU A 63 1.67 6.94 -15.19
CA LEU A 63 2.62 6.32 -16.10
C LEU A 63 2.62 7.13 -17.38
N ARG A 64 3.69 7.90 -17.61
CA ARG A 64 3.90 8.58 -18.89
C ARG A 64 3.90 7.49 -19.96
N THR A 65 3.08 7.70 -20.98
CA THR A 65 2.80 6.79 -22.10
C THR A 65 3.98 6.51 -23.03
N SER A 66 5.21 6.90 -22.64
CA SER A 66 6.42 6.41 -23.29
C SER A 66 6.76 5.06 -22.66
N THR A 67 6.54 3.98 -23.40
CA THR A 67 6.95 2.61 -23.06
C THR A 67 8.31 2.60 -22.35
N PRO A 68 8.35 2.46 -21.01
CA PRO A 68 9.62 2.30 -20.34
C PRO A 68 9.97 0.82 -20.45
N SER A 69 11.20 0.51 -20.86
CA SER A 69 11.75 -0.82 -20.57
C SER A 69 11.47 -1.10 -19.09
N TYR A 70 10.84 -2.23 -18.78
CA TYR A 70 10.40 -2.61 -17.42
C TYR A 70 11.47 -2.40 -16.34
N GLY A 71 12.76 -2.40 -16.71
CA GLY A 71 13.88 -2.06 -15.83
C GLY A 71 13.80 -0.69 -15.15
N ASN A 72 13.26 0.36 -15.78
CA ASN A 72 13.19 1.70 -15.17
C ASN A 72 11.90 1.95 -14.39
N ALA A 73 10.81 1.26 -14.71
CA ALA A 73 9.54 1.39 -14.00
C ALA A 73 9.58 0.80 -12.58
N LEU A 74 10.56 -0.07 -12.31
CA LEU A 74 10.74 -0.76 -11.03
C LEU A 74 11.92 -0.22 -10.22
N ALA A 75 12.63 0.81 -10.72
CA ALA A 75 13.80 1.40 -10.07
C ALA A 75 13.50 2.01 -8.68
N TRP A 76 12.23 2.35 -8.42
CA TRP A 76 11.79 2.84 -7.12
C TRP A 76 11.77 1.75 -6.03
N CYS A 77 11.84 0.48 -6.41
CA CYS A 77 11.87 -0.66 -5.48
C CYS A 77 13.05 -1.59 -5.80
N PRO A 78 14.20 -1.40 -5.13
CA PRO A 78 15.40 -2.23 -5.32
C PRO A 78 15.14 -3.72 -5.10
N PHE A 79 14.31 -4.05 -4.10
CA PHE A 79 13.91 -5.43 -3.79
C PHE A 79 13.21 -6.11 -4.98
N LEU A 80 12.20 -5.47 -5.58
CA LEU A 80 11.50 -6.03 -6.75
C LEU A 80 12.44 -6.24 -7.94
N THR A 81 13.39 -5.33 -8.11
CA THR A 81 14.39 -5.40 -9.19
C THR A 81 15.34 -6.57 -9.00
N GLU A 82 15.81 -6.82 -7.77
CA GLU A 82 16.65 -7.98 -7.46
C GLU A 82 15.89 -9.29 -7.52
N TRP A 83 14.66 -9.33 -7.01
CA TRP A 83 13.81 -10.51 -7.04
C TRP A 83 13.46 -10.96 -8.47
N LEU A 84 13.16 -10.02 -9.37
CA LEU A 84 12.93 -10.33 -10.79
C LEU A 84 14.21 -10.85 -11.48
N LYS A 85 15.38 -10.28 -11.15
CA LYS A 85 16.66 -10.76 -11.69
C LYS A 85 16.98 -12.18 -11.22
N SER A 86 16.67 -12.52 -9.97
CA SER A 86 16.91 -13.85 -9.41
C SER A 86 15.88 -14.88 -9.87
N SER A 87 14.61 -14.49 -9.99
CA SER A 87 13.49 -15.39 -10.29
C SER A 87 13.34 -15.67 -11.79
N ALA A 88 13.58 -14.66 -12.64
CA ALA A 88 13.23 -14.73 -14.06
C ALA A 88 14.43 -15.03 -15.00
N GLY A 89 15.67 -15.02 -14.48
CA GLY A 89 16.87 -15.16 -15.30
C GLY A 89 17.08 -13.97 -16.25
N LYS A 90 18.30 -13.81 -16.78
CA LYS A 90 18.77 -12.60 -17.52
C LYS A 90 17.96 -12.20 -18.77
N LYS A 91 16.91 -12.93 -19.16
CA LYS A 91 16.16 -12.73 -20.41
C LYS A 91 14.65 -12.98 -20.34
N ALA A 92 14.05 -13.14 -19.17
CA ALA A 92 12.60 -13.21 -19.13
C ALA A 92 12.02 -11.80 -19.17
N VAL A 93 11.67 -11.38 -20.38
CA VAL A 93 10.48 -10.54 -20.56
C VAL A 93 9.33 -11.42 -20.09
N LEU A 94 9.07 -11.46 -18.79
CA LEU A 94 7.83 -12.01 -18.28
C LEU A 94 6.74 -11.14 -18.88
N ASP A 95 6.05 -11.70 -19.86
CA ASP A 95 4.79 -11.16 -20.32
C ASP A 95 3.90 -11.01 -19.09
N PHE A 96 3.22 -9.87 -19.03
CA PHE A 96 2.42 -9.47 -17.87
C PHE A 96 1.48 -10.58 -17.35
N PRO A 97 0.85 -11.41 -18.21
CA PRO A 97 0.08 -12.57 -17.76
C PRO A 97 0.90 -13.60 -16.97
N SER A 98 2.08 -13.99 -17.44
CA SER A 98 2.94 -14.95 -16.74
C SER A 98 3.56 -14.36 -15.46
N ALA A 99 3.82 -13.05 -15.43
CA ALA A 99 4.22 -12.37 -14.19
C ALA A 99 3.13 -12.42 -13.11
N ILE A 100 1.85 -12.26 -13.52
CA ILE A 100 0.71 -12.36 -12.61
C ILE A 100 0.57 -13.79 -12.07
N ASP A 101 0.72 -14.80 -12.93
CA ASP A 101 0.62 -16.20 -12.51
C ASP A 101 1.71 -16.56 -11.49
N ALA A 102 2.96 -16.18 -11.75
CA ALA A 102 4.07 -16.40 -10.80
C ALA A 102 3.85 -15.66 -9.47
N CYS A 103 3.24 -14.46 -9.51
CA CYS A 103 2.91 -13.70 -8.31
C CYS A 103 1.80 -14.37 -7.48
N ILE A 104 0.75 -14.86 -8.14
CA ILE A 104 -0.33 -15.64 -7.51
C ILE A 104 0.24 -16.86 -6.80
N ASP A 105 1.10 -17.62 -7.47
CA ASP A 105 1.71 -18.82 -6.90
C ASP A 105 2.57 -18.49 -5.68
N GLY A 106 3.35 -17.41 -5.73
CA GLY A 106 4.15 -16.94 -4.59
C GLY A 106 3.29 -16.55 -3.39
N ILE A 107 2.20 -15.81 -3.61
CA ILE A 107 1.26 -15.39 -2.56
C ILE A 107 0.62 -16.62 -1.88
N LEU A 108 0.19 -17.61 -2.66
CA LEU A 108 -0.42 -18.83 -2.12
C LEU A 108 0.58 -19.68 -1.34
N GLN A 109 1.80 -19.84 -1.84
CA GLN A 109 2.85 -20.59 -1.13
C GLN A 109 3.21 -19.95 0.21
N GLU A 110 3.29 -18.61 0.25
CA GLU A 110 3.62 -17.88 1.48
C GLU A 110 2.47 -17.94 2.50
N ALA A 111 1.23 -17.90 2.02
CA ALA A 111 0.05 -18.06 2.88
C ALA A 111 -0.01 -19.45 3.53
N VAL A 112 0.32 -20.50 2.77
CA VAL A 112 0.39 -21.88 3.30
C VAL A 112 1.47 -22.01 4.38
N LYS A 113 2.63 -21.35 4.20
CA LYS A 113 3.72 -21.35 5.18
C LYS A 113 3.38 -20.59 6.46
N SER A 114 2.53 -19.56 6.38
CA SER A 114 2.29 -18.63 7.49
C SER A 114 1.26 -19.09 8.54
N GLN A 115 0.68 -20.29 8.41
CA GLN A 115 -0.11 -21.05 9.42
C GLN A 115 -1.24 -20.34 10.23
N SER A 116 -1.64 -19.11 9.94
CA SER A 116 -2.83 -18.46 10.52
C SER A 116 -3.32 -17.28 9.69
N ASP A 117 -4.65 -17.14 9.53
CA ASP A 117 -5.43 -16.04 8.92
C ASP A 117 -5.05 -15.51 7.52
N SER A 118 -3.87 -15.87 7.01
CA SER A 118 -3.29 -15.38 5.76
C SER A 118 -3.89 -16.05 4.53
N VAL A 119 -4.52 -17.21 4.69
CA VAL A 119 -5.14 -17.94 3.57
C VAL A 119 -6.31 -17.16 2.99
N THR A 120 -7.17 -16.58 3.83
CA THR A 120 -8.32 -15.79 3.37
C THR A 120 -7.88 -14.49 2.69
N GLU A 121 -6.86 -13.82 3.23
CA GLU A 121 -6.30 -12.60 2.65
C GLU A 121 -5.56 -12.88 1.33
N ALA A 122 -4.76 -13.94 1.29
CA ALA A 122 -4.08 -14.39 0.08
C ALA A 122 -5.07 -14.78 -1.02
N GLN A 123 -6.16 -15.47 -0.67
CA GLN A 123 -7.23 -15.78 -1.63
C GLN A 123 -7.87 -14.51 -2.21
N TRP A 124 -8.16 -13.52 -1.36
CA TRP A 124 -8.67 -12.23 -1.81
C TRP A 124 -7.69 -11.52 -2.76
N MET A 125 -6.40 -11.48 -2.42
CA MET A 125 -5.35 -10.89 -3.26
C MET A 125 -5.23 -11.60 -4.62
N VAL A 126 -5.31 -12.93 -4.63
CA VAL A 126 -5.30 -13.74 -5.85
C VAL A 126 -6.51 -13.45 -6.73
N GLU A 127 -7.69 -13.27 -6.14
CA GLU A 127 -8.91 -12.92 -6.87
C GLU A 127 -8.79 -11.54 -7.55
N GLN A 128 -8.22 -10.55 -6.86
CA GLN A 128 -7.94 -9.24 -7.44
C GLN A 128 -6.96 -9.35 -8.62
N LEU A 129 -5.87 -10.11 -8.47
CA LEU A 129 -4.88 -10.31 -9.52
C LEU A 129 -5.46 -11.03 -10.75
N ARG A 130 -6.32 -12.03 -10.55
CA ARG A 130 -7.06 -12.70 -11.64
C ARG A 130 -8.00 -11.75 -12.36
N SER A 131 -8.67 -10.87 -11.63
CA SER A 131 -9.54 -9.84 -12.23
C SER A 131 -8.75 -8.85 -13.10
N CYS A 132 -7.50 -8.54 -12.71
CA CYS A 132 -6.60 -7.69 -13.47
C CYS A 132 -6.05 -8.38 -14.72
N LYS A 133 -5.83 -9.70 -14.68
CA LYS A 133 -5.43 -10.51 -15.86
C LYS A 133 -6.50 -10.54 -16.94
N MET A 134 -7.78 -10.54 -16.55
CA MET A 134 -8.93 -10.68 -17.44
C MET A 134 -9.41 -9.38 -18.09
N LYS A 135 -8.94 -8.22 -17.62
CA LYS A 135 -9.30 -6.94 -18.24
C LYS A 135 -8.50 -6.78 -19.53
N PRO A 136 -9.15 -6.62 -20.70
CA PRO A 136 -8.43 -6.23 -21.91
C PRO A 136 -7.70 -4.92 -21.59
N ARG A 137 -6.41 -4.87 -21.93
CA ARG A 137 -5.59 -3.66 -21.85
C ARG A 137 -6.37 -2.62 -22.63
N ARG A 138 -7.04 -1.69 -21.92
CA ARG A 138 -7.98 -0.72 -22.50
C ARG A 138 -7.45 -0.31 -23.85
N GLU A 139 -8.22 -0.57 -24.91
CA GLU A 139 -8.00 0.08 -26.20
C GLU A 139 -7.81 1.54 -25.87
N THR A 140 -6.59 2.02 -26.09
CA THR A 140 -6.28 3.43 -26.01
C THR A 140 -7.12 4.07 -27.10
N SER A 141 -8.30 4.57 -26.72
CA SER A 141 -9.14 5.40 -27.57
C SER A 141 -8.25 6.56 -28.02
N ASN A 142 -7.77 6.46 -29.26
CA ASN A 142 -7.21 7.59 -29.96
C ASN A 142 -8.38 8.50 -30.33
N VAL A 143 -8.21 9.79 -30.00
CA VAL A 143 -9.02 10.96 -30.39
C VAL A 143 -10.31 11.17 -29.61
#